data_AF-A0A0N0XQV7-F1
#
_entry.id   AF-A0A0N0XQV7-F1
#
_cell.length_a   1.000
_cell.length_b   1.000
_cell.length_c   1.000
_cell.angle_alpha   90.00
_cell.angle_beta   90.00
_cell.angle_gamma   90.00
#
_symmetry.space_group_name_H-M   'P 1'
#
loop_
_entity.id
_entity.type
_entity.pdbx_description
1 polymer ?
#
loop_
_entity_poly.entity_id
_entity_poly.type
_entity_poly.pdbx_seq_one_letter_code
_entity_poly.pdbx_strand_id
1 'polypeptide(L)' 'MCRGGRGGTAVLSNLFRGHNATLDRLRADRWLDEALDRGPDPLHLAAVFGISAATAIRYANSARSILEGTPLRE' A
#
# COMPACT_ATOMS: atom_id res chain seq x y z
N MET A 1 -25.30 -9.02 -14.58
CA MET A 1 -24.54 -7.77 -14.83
C MET A 1 -24.90 -6.74 -13.76
N CYS A 2 -24.15 -6.66 -12.66
CA CYS A 2 -24.42 -5.69 -11.59
C CYS A 2 -23.43 -4.53 -11.69
N ARG A 3 -23.92 -3.34 -12.07
CA ARG A 3 -23.14 -2.10 -12.15
C ARG A 3 -22.93 -1.50 -10.75
N GLY A 4 -21.67 -1.35 -10.36
CA GLY A 4 -21.08 -0.09 -9.90
C GLY A 4 -21.51 0.52 -8.56
N GLY A 5 -20.97 0.00 -7.45
CA GLY A 5 -20.86 0.76 -6.19
C GLY A 5 -19.59 1.63 -6.17
N ARG A 6 -19.64 2.85 -6.73
CA ARG A 6 -18.54 3.84 -6.69
C ARG A 6 -18.80 4.98 -5.69
N GLY A 7 -19.22 4.65 -4.46
CA GLY A 7 -19.57 5.65 -3.44
C GLY A 7 -18.49 5.93 -2.39
N GLY A 8 -17.75 4.91 -1.93
CA GLY A 8 -16.90 5.03 -0.74
C GLY A 8 -15.55 5.73 -0.93
N THR A 9 -14.91 5.57 -2.09
CA THR A 9 -13.57 6.15 -2.33
C THR A 9 -13.61 7.64 -2.60
N ALA A 10 -14.68 8.16 -3.23
CA ALA A 10 -14.80 9.57 -3.58
C ALA A 10 -14.89 10.48 -2.34
N VAL A 11 -15.58 10.04 -1.28
CA VAL A 11 -15.69 10.79 -0.02
C VAL A 11 -14.34 10.90 0.67
N LEU A 12 -13.62 9.77 0.81
CA LEU A 12 -12.30 9.76 1.44
C LEU A 12 -11.28 10.56 0.65
N SER A 13 -11.25 10.44 -0.68
CA SER A 13 -10.36 11.25 -1.52
C SER A 13 -10.64 12.75 -1.40
N ASN A 14 -11.89 13.15 -1.15
CA ASN A 14 -12.25 14.55 -0.98
C ASN A 14 -11.71 15.17 0.33
N LEU A 15 -11.48 14.36 1.38
CA LEU A 15 -10.85 14.82 2.63
C LEU A 15 -9.42 15.31 2.42
N PHE A 16 -8.74 14.76 1.40
CA PHE A 16 -7.35 15.12 1.07
C PHE A 16 -7.26 16.21 0.00
N ARG A 17 -8.39 16.80 -0.43
CA ARG A 17 -8.38 17.91 -1.39
C ARG A 17 -7.68 19.12 -0.76
N GLY A 18 -6.67 19.66 -1.44
CA GLY A 18 -5.86 20.79 -0.96
C GLY A 18 -4.68 20.39 -0.06
N HIS A 19 -4.46 19.10 0.19
CA HIS A 19 -3.29 18.59 0.89
C HIS A 19 -2.29 17.96 -0.09
N ASN A 20 -0.99 18.05 0.21
CA ASN A 20 0.07 17.41 -0.59
C ASN A 20 0.10 15.87 -0.47
N ALA A 21 -0.58 15.32 0.54
CA ALA A 21 -0.75 13.90 0.72
C ALA A 21 -2.03 13.43 0.02
N THR A 22 -1.90 12.51 -0.94
CA THR A 22 -3.05 11.86 -1.57
C THR A 22 -3.40 10.57 -0.83
N LEU A 23 -4.67 10.16 -0.87
CA LEU A 23 -5.12 8.91 -0.25
C LEU A 23 -4.33 7.69 -0.76
N ASP A 24 -3.91 7.71 -2.03
CA ASP A 24 -3.10 6.65 -2.63
C ASP A 24 -1.71 6.57 -2.01
N ARG A 25 -1.05 7.72 -1.78
CA ARG A 25 0.24 7.78 -1.09
C ARG A 25 0.12 7.29 0.35
N LEU A 26 -0.89 7.74 1.09
CA LEU A 26 -1.08 7.29 2.47
C LEU A 26 -1.34 5.78 2.57
N ARG A 27 -2.03 5.19 1.59
CA ARG A 27 -2.19 3.73 1.51
C ARG A 27 -0.87 3.04 1.24
N ALA A 28 -0.10 3.52 0.27
CA ALA A 28 1.23 3.02 -0.03
C ALA A 28 2.17 3.10 1.18
N ASP A 29 2.17 4.23 1.87
CA ASP A 29 2.97 4.45 3.08
C ASP A 29 2.55 3.46 4.16
N ARG A 30 1.24 3.25 4.36
CA ARG A 30 0.76 2.28 5.35
C ARG A 30 1.11 0.83 5.00
N TRP A 31 1.09 0.45 3.72
CA TRP A 31 1.52 -0.89 3.30
C TRP A 31 3.01 -1.10 3.58
N LEU A 32 3.84 -0.09 3.33
CA LEU A 32 5.27 -0.15 3.60
C LEU A 32 5.56 -0.19 5.11
N ASP A 33 4.88 0.63 5.89
CA ASP A 33 5.00 0.69 7.35
C ASP A 33 4.66 -0.65 8.00
N GLU A 34 3.56 -1.30 7.60
CA GLU A 34 3.20 -2.63 8.11
C GLU A 34 4.25 -3.69 7.75
N ALA A 35 4.83 -3.61 6.55
CA ALA A 35 5.88 -4.52 6.11
C ALA A 35 7.19 -4.33 6.88
N LEU A 36 7.46 -3.11 7.36
CA LEU A 36 8.63 -2.81 8.20
C LEU A 36 8.40 -3.25 9.67
N ASP A 37 7.18 -3.11 10.19
CA ASP A 37 6.84 -3.47 11.57
C ASP A 37 6.70 -4.98 11.78
N ARG A 38 5.96 -5.68 10.90
CA ARG A 38 5.71 -7.13 11.00
C ARG A 38 6.76 -7.98 10.31
N GLY A 39 7.51 -7.38 9.38
CA GLY A 39 8.44 -8.05 8.50
C GLY A 39 7.90 -8.18 7.06
N PRO A 40 8.81 -8.32 6.07
CA PRO A 40 8.48 -8.28 4.65
C PRO A 40 7.81 -9.58 4.17
N ASP A 41 6.56 -9.81 4.56
CA ASP A 41 5.72 -10.94 4.16
C ASP A 41 4.62 -10.52 3.17
N PRO A 42 4.73 -10.89 1.87
CA PRO A 42 3.71 -10.61 0.87
C PRO A 42 2.34 -11.24 1.16
N LEU A 43 2.30 -12.41 1.82
CA LEU A 43 1.04 -13.08 2.11
C LEU A 43 0.26 -12.30 3.18
N HIS A 44 0.94 -11.85 4.23
CA HIS A 44 0.38 -10.96 5.25
C HIS A 44 -0.18 -9.68 4.63
N LEU A 45 0.59 -8.99 3.78
CA LEU A 45 0.13 -7.74 3.16
C LEU A 45 -1.11 -7.93 2.27
N ALA A 46 -1.15 -9.01 1.47
CA ALA A 46 -2.31 -9.32 0.65
C ALA A 46 -3.55 -9.61 1.51
N ALA A 47 -3.38 -10.36 2.61
CA ALA A 47 -4.47 -10.73 3.51
C ALA A 47 -5.02 -9.54 4.32
N VAL A 48 -4.14 -8.70 4.87
CA VAL A 48 -4.54 -7.56 5.73
C VAL A 48 -5.16 -6.42 4.92
N PHE A 49 -4.60 -6.12 3.75
CA PHE A 49 -5.01 -4.94 2.98
C PHE A 49 -5.91 -5.26 1.78
N GLY A 50 -6.12 -6.53 1.46
CA GLY A 50 -6.91 -6.94 0.29
C GLY A 50 -6.32 -6.46 -1.04
N ILE A 51 -4.99 -6.30 -1.10
CA ILE A 51 -4.27 -5.87 -2.30
C ILE A 51 -3.86 -7.05 -3.18
N SER A 52 -3.53 -6.77 -4.44
CA SER A 52 -3.05 -7.82 -5.35
C SER A 52 -1.74 -8.43 -4.85
N ALA A 53 -1.53 -9.72 -5.13
CA ALA A 53 -0.29 -10.41 -4.79
C ALA A 53 0.94 -9.71 -5.39
N ALA A 54 0.84 -9.17 -6.61
CA ALA A 54 1.93 -8.42 -7.25
C ALA A 54 2.25 -7.13 -6.48
N THR A 55 1.24 -6.40 -6.00
CA THR A 55 1.43 -5.22 -5.15
C THR A 55 2.08 -5.60 -3.83
N ALA A 56 1.60 -6.67 -3.18
CA ALA A 56 2.13 -7.14 -1.92
C ALA A 56 3.61 -7.57 -2.02
N ILE A 57 3.97 -8.33 -3.06
CA ILE A 57 5.36 -8.75 -3.33
C ILE A 57 6.26 -7.52 -3.50
N ARG A 58 5.81 -6.50 -4.24
CA ARG A 58 6.59 -5.29 -4.48
C ARG A 58 6.92 -4.57 -3.17
N TYR A 59 5.93 -4.35 -2.31
CA TYR A 59 6.15 -3.65 -1.04
C TYR A 59 6.96 -4.47 -0.04
N ALA A 60 6.77 -5.79 0.01
CA ALA A 60 7.61 -6.67 0.81
C ALA A 60 9.08 -6.62 0.37
N ASN A 61 9.35 -6.61 -0.94
CA ASN A 61 10.72 -6.46 -1.45
C ASN A 61 11.31 -5.09 -1.12
N SER A 62 10.53 -4.00 -1.21
CA SER A 62 10.98 -2.68 -0.79
C SER A 62 11.31 -2.62 0.69
N ALA A 63 10.46 -3.17 1.56
CA ALA A 63 10.73 -3.26 3.00
C ALA A 63 11.99 -4.08 3.28
N ARG A 64 12.17 -5.24 2.60
CA ARG A 64 13.38 -6.06 2.71
C ARG A 64 14.63 -5.26 2.35
N SER A 65 14.61 -4.54 1.22
CA SER A 65 15.74 -3.72 0.78
C SER A 65 16.12 -2.63 1.79
N ILE A 66 15.12 -1.97 2.38
CA ILE A 66 15.31 -0.94 3.41
C ILE A 66 15.94 -1.55 4.67
N LEU A 67 15.43 -2.70 5.12
CA LEU A 67 15.94 -3.41 6.30
C LEU A 67 17.37 -3.92 6.11
N GLU A 68 17.70 -4.37 4.89
CA GLU A 68 19.03 -4.82 4.49
C GLU A 68 20.00 -3.66 4.22
N GLY A 69 19.56 -2.41 4.29
CA GLY A 69 20.35 -1.23 3.96
C GLY A 69 20.84 -1.20 2.50
N THR A 70 20.24 -2.01 1.63
CA THR A 70 20.61 -2.13 0.23
C THR A 70 19.66 -1.24 -0.58
N PRO A 71 20.12 -0.25 -1.35
CA PRO A 71 19.23 0.48 -2.24
C PRO A 71 18.76 -0.45 -3.36
N LEU A 72 17.44 -0.53 -3.59
CA LEU A 72 16.86 -1.22 -4.74
C LEU A 72 17.49 -0.63 -6.02
N ARG A 73 18.23 -1.44 -6.78
CA ARG A 73 18.71 -1.05 -8.11
C ARG A 73 17.62 -1.41 -9.11
N GLU A 74 16.90 -0.38 -9.53
CA GLU A 74 15.88 -0.38 -10.59
C GLU A 74 16.45 -0.62 -11.99
#